data_AF-A0A2J7ZHK6-F1
#
_entry.id   AF-A0A2J7ZHK6-F1
#
_cell.length_a   1.000
_cell.length_b   1.000
_cell.length_c   1.000
_cell.angle_alpha   90.00
_cell.angle_beta   90.00
_cell.angle_gamma   90.00
#
_symmetry.space_group_name_H-M   'P 1'
#
loop_
_entity.id
_entity.type
_entity.pdbx_description
1 polymer ?
#
loop_
_entity_poly.entity_id
_entity_poly.type
_entity_poly.pdbx_seq_one_letter_code
_entity_poly.pdbx_strand_id
1 'polypeptide(L)'
;MANVKGEGEVAARILSVGSVGRAQLLATLLDAPAPGKPLFQRISTRGFLTFTGRYNGEPVSIISTHMGLPNMDFVVRESRAVVRGQMAIVRLGTCGAVQRPAKLGDLLIASHGSIAIRRDPDYWTLLETANDQPSCSGNGNGSSSNGNGGSSNGNGIAAAAQRKPYAVSLPVPAHAQLSGILAEEATRAVGAERVVLGLNASADSFYSSQ
;
A
#
# COMPACT_ATOMS: atom_id res chain seq x y z
N MET A 1 -11.64 -3.56 32.51
CA MET A 1 -11.11 -3.49 31.13
C MET A 1 -9.69 -4.05 31.17
N ALA A 2 -9.39 -5.07 30.37
CA ALA A 2 -8.04 -5.65 30.33
C ALA A 2 -7.07 -4.67 29.63
N ASN A 3 -5.91 -4.42 30.23
CA ASN A 3 -4.82 -3.64 29.63
C ASN A 3 -4.37 -4.33 28.34
N VAL A 4 -4.55 -3.68 27.18
CA VAL A 4 -4.06 -4.24 25.92
C VAL A 4 -2.55 -4.02 25.89
N LYS A 5 -1.77 -5.07 25.60
CA LYS A 5 -0.31 -4.96 25.48
C LYS A 5 0.04 -3.95 24.37
N GLY A 6 0.76 -2.90 24.72
CA GLY A 6 1.15 -1.81 23.79
C GLY A 6 0.30 -0.54 23.89
N GLU A 7 -0.70 -0.50 24.78
CA GLU A 7 -1.47 0.72 25.06
C GLU A 7 -0.54 1.82 25.61
N GLY A 8 -0.55 3.00 24.97
CA GLY A 8 0.36 4.11 25.27
C GLY A 8 1.70 4.11 24.53
N GLU A 9 2.07 3.02 23.83
CA GLU A 9 3.27 2.97 23.00
C GLU A 9 3.08 3.62 21.63
N VAL A 10 1.83 3.69 21.14
CA VAL A 10 1.45 4.30 19.86
C VAL A 10 0.40 5.38 20.10
N ALA A 11 0.66 6.59 19.62
CA ALA A 11 -0.24 7.72 19.65
C ALA A 11 -1.31 7.62 18.54
N ALA A 12 -2.43 8.31 18.72
CA ALA A 12 -3.53 8.29 17.77
C ALA A 12 -3.23 8.99 16.43
N ARG A 13 -2.22 9.87 16.40
CA ARG A 13 -1.70 10.51 15.19
C ARG A 13 -0.43 9.81 14.77
N ILE A 14 -0.47 9.18 13.60
CA ILE A 14 0.59 8.30 13.12
C ILE A 14 1.13 8.85 11.80
N LEU A 15 2.44 9.07 11.76
CA LEU A 15 3.19 9.35 10.55
C LEU A 15 3.92 8.08 10.10
N SER A 16 3.40 7.44 9.06
CA SER A 16 4.01 6.26 8.45
C SER A 16 5.05 6.66 7.40
N VAL A 17 6.23 6.06 7.45
CA VAL A 17 7.28 6.25 6.43
C VAL A 17 7.83 4.91 5.97
N GLY A 18 8.38 4.84 4.76
CA GLY A 18 8.94 3.59 4.23
C GLY A 18 10.33 3.27 4.78
N SER A 19 11.16 4.28 5.03
CA SER A 19 12.58 4.10 5.38
C SER A 19 12.82 4.35 6.87
N VAL A 20 13.67 3.50 7.47
CA VAL A 20 14.19 3.66 8.84
C VAL A 20 14.95 4.98 8.98
N GLY A 21 15.81 5.33 8.02
CA GLY A 21 16.55 6.59 8.05
C GLY A 21 15.63 7.82 8.00
N ARG A 22 14.52 7.73 7.25
CA ARG A 22 13.50 8.80 7.26
C ARG A 22 12.78 8.90 8.60
N ALA A 23 12.47 7.76 9.23
CA ALA A 23 11.87 7.76 10.57
C ALA A 23 12.79 8.40 11.61
N GLN A 24 14.09 8.07 11.58
CA GLN A 24 15.11 8.66 12.45
C GLN A 24 15.25 10.17 12.24
N LEU A 25 15.30 10.62 10.98
CA LEU A 25 15.34 12.05 10.66
C LEU A 25 14.10 12.79 11.18
N LEU A 26 12.90 12.25 10.96
CA LEU A 26 11.68 12.90 11.44
C LEU A 26 11.56 12.88 12.97
N ALA A 27 12.14 11.87 13.64
CA ALA A 27 12.18 11.81 15.10
C ALA A 27 13.00 12.95 15.72
N THR A 28 13.94 13.56 15.00
CA THR A 28 14.69 14.74 15.50
C THR A 28 13.84 16.01 15.51
N LEU A 29 12.70 16.02 14.82
CA LEU A 29 11.75 17.13 14.81
C LEU A 29 10.73 17.06 15.95
N LEU A 30 10.70 15.96 16.71
CA LEU A 30 9.84 15.83 17.88
C LEU A 30 10.33 16.73 19.01
N ASP A 31 9.41 17.18 19.84
CA ASP A 31 9.70 17.96 21.04
C ASP A 31 10.67 17.21 21.94
N ALA A 32 11.49 17.96 22.67
CA ALA A 32 12.38 17.39 23.68
C ALA A 32 11.55 16.57 24.69
N PRO A 33 11.94 15.31 24.98
CA PRO A 33 11.28 14.51 26.00
C PRO A 33 11.26 15.21 27.35
N ALA A 34 10.28 14.83 28.19
CA ALA A 34 10.21 15.32 29.56
C ALA A 34 11.53 15.05 30.31
N PRO A 35 11.95 15.95 31.22
CA PRO A 35 13.20 15.79 31.97
C PRO A 35 13.33 14.40 32.59
N GLY A 36 14.44 13.71 32.30
CA GLY A 36 14.72 12.38 32.84
C GLY A 36 14.02 11.21 32.14
N LYS A 37 13.29 11.43 31.04
CA LYS A 37 12.71 10.35 30.22
C LYS A 37 13.30 10.35 28.81
N PRO A 38 13.77 9.21 28.28
CA PRO A 38 14.16 9.15 26.88
C PRO A 38 12.93 9.22 25.96
N LEU A 39 13.16 9.60 24.70
CA LEU A 39 12.15 9.44 23.65
C LEU A 39 11.79 7.96 23.54
N PHE A 40 10.49 7.64 23.46
CA PHE A 40 10.08 6.26 23.25
C PHE A 40 10.53 5.80 21.86
N GLN A 41 11.28 4.71 21.83
CA GLN A 41 11.77 4.07 20.61
C GLN A 41 11.64 2.55 20.75
N ARG A 42 11.08 1.89 19.73
CA ARG A 42 10.97 0.44 19.71
C ARG A 42 11.14 -0.11 18.30
N ILE A 43 11.91 -1.18 18.17
CA ILE A 43 12.00 -1.96 16.93
C ILE A 43 11.22 -3.26 17.14
N SER A 44 10.26 -3.54 16.27
CA SER A 44 9.52 -4.81 16.30
C SER A 44 10.37 -5.96 15.78
N THR A 45 9.97 -7.20 16.05
CA THR A 45 10.64 -8.39 15.49
C THR A 45 10.59 -8.45 13.96
N ARG A 46 9.61 -7.79 13.35
CA ARG A 46 9.50 -7.60 11.89
C ARG A 46 10.26 -6.37 11.37
N GLY A 47 11.04 -5.71 12.23
CA GLY A 47 11.87 -4.56 11.86
C GLY A 47 11.13 -3.23 11.74
N PHE A 48 9.91 -3.10 12.24
CA PHE A 48 9.21 -1.81 12.26
C PHE A 48 9.79 -0.95 13.37
N LEU A 49 10.44 0.16 13.00
CA LEU A 49 10.94 1.14 13.95
C LEU A 49 9.84 2.15 14.26
N THR A 50 9.46 2.23 15.53
CA THR A 50 8.46 3.16 16.05
C THR A 50 9.12 4.15 16.99
N PHE A 51 8.87 5.44 16.76
CA PHE A 51 9.10 6.51 17.73
C PHE A 51 7.77 7.07 18.20
N THR A 52 7.66 7.40 19.48
CA THR A 52 6.47 8.06 20.02
C THR A 52 6.90 9.21 20.91
N GLY A 53 6.41 10.41 20.60
CA GLY A 53 6.75 11.63 21.31
C GLY A 53 5.67 12.67 21.14
N ARG A 54 6.06 13.94 21.18
CA ARG A 54 5.18 15.07 20.90
C ARG A 54 5.73 15.90 19.76
N TYR A 55 4.86 16.52 19.01
CA TYR A 55 5.20 17.53 18.02
C TYR A 55 4.31 18.74 18.27
N ASN A 56 4.91 19.89 18.60
CA ASN A 56 4.18 21.09 19.03
C ASN A 56 3.20 20.79 20.18
N GLY A 57 3.62 19.98 21.14
CA GLY A 57 2.83 19.55 22.27
C GLY A 57 1.82 18.44 21.96
N GLU A 58 1.60 18.02 20.71
CA GLU A 58 0.60 16.99 20.38
C GLU A 58 1.24 15.59 20.31
N PRO A 59 0.66 14.53 20.90
CA PRO A 59 1.19 13.17 20.79
C PRO A 59 1.19 12.65 19.34
N VAL A 60 2.35 12.22 18.87
CA VAL A 60 2.57 11.68 17.52
C VAL A 60 3.47 10.45 17.57
N SER A 61 3.13 9.45 16.76
CA SER A 61 3.99 8.29 16.51
C SER A 61 4.52 8.30 15.08
N ILE A 62 5.81 8.05 14.91
CA ILE A 62 6.46 7.89 13.60
C ILE A 62 6.82 6.41 13.45
N ILE A 63 6.32 5.77 12.40
CA ILE A 63 6.50 4.32 12.19
C ILE A 63 7.16 4.07 10.83
N SER A 64 8.31 3.40 10.84
CA SER A 64 8.93 2.83 9.64
C SER A 64 8.20 1.55 9.24
N THR A 65 7.42 1.63 8.17
CA THR A 65 6.53 0.57 7.69
C THR A 65 7.09 -0.20 6.50
N HIS A 66 8.33 0.06 6.07
CA HIS A 66 8.92 -0.58 4.90
C HIS A 66 8.07 -0.37 3.62
N MET A 67 8.18 -1.31 2.68
CA MET A 67 7.53 -1.29 1.38
C MET A 67 6.35 -2.26 1.31
N GLY A 68 5.36 -1.93 0.48
CA GLY A 68 4.29 -2.85 0.10
C GLY A 68 3.03 -2.80 0.98
N LEU A 69 1.93 -3.21 0.36
CA LEU A 69 0.58 -3.26 0.95
C LEU A 69 0.54 -4.13 2.23
N PRO A 70 1.17 -5.33 2.30
CA PRO A 70 1.09 -6.17 3.50
C PRO A 70 1.71 -5.52 4.74
N ASN A 71 2.82 -4.79 4.58
CA ASN A 71 3.45 -4.12 5.71
C ASN A 71 2.61 -2.95 6.24
N MET A 72 1.90 -2.23 5.35
CA MET A 72 0.96 -1.21 5.76
C MET A 72 -0.25 -1.81 6.50
N ASP A 73 -0.73 -2.99 6.09
CA ASP A 73 -1.83 -3.70 6.75
C ASP A 73 -1.51 -4.02 8.22
N PHE A 74 -0.30 -4.50 8.52
CA PHE A 74 0.16 -4.67 9.91
C PHE A 74 0.04 -3.38 10.71
N VAL A 75 0.56 -2.28 10.17
CA VAL A 75 0.60 -0.98 10.88
C VAL A 75 -0.81 -0.50 11.19
N VAL A 76 -1.73 -0.58 10.22
CA VAL A 76 -3.12 -0.16 10.42
C VAL A 76 -3.81 -1.02 11.49
N ARG A 77 -3.73 -2.36 11.36
CA ARG A 77 -4.44 -3.28 12.27
C ARG A 77 -3.87 -3.29 13.67
N GLU A 78 -2.54 -3.35 13.81
CA GLU A 78 -1.88 -3.39 15.11
C GLU A 78 -2.01 -2.05 15.84
N SER A 79 -1.87 -0.91 15.14
CA SER A 79 -2.11 0.40 15.75
C SER A 79 -3.55 0.57 16.19
N ARG A 80 -4.52 0.14 15.37
CA ARG A 80 -5.94 0.22 15.73
C ARG A 80 -6.26 -0.60 16.98
N ALA A 81 -5.60 -1.74 17.18
CA ALA A 81 -5.83 -2.60 18.34
C ALA A 81 -5.41 -1.95 19.67
N VAL A 82 -4.42 -1.04 19.66
CA VAL A 82 -3.86 -0.42 20.87
C VAL A 82 -4.28 1.04 21.07
N VAL A 83 -4.56 1.77 19.99
CA VAL A 83 -5.03 3.15 20.04
C VAL A 83 -6.50 3.17 20.46
N ARG A 84 -6.90 4.13 21.28
CA ARG A 84 -8.32 4.42 21.60
C ARG A 84 -8.78 5.70 20.92
N GLY A 85 -10.07 5.79 20.59
CA GLY A 85 -10.64 6.97 19.94
C GLY A 85 -10.29 7.10 18.45
N GLN A 86 -10.42 8.33 17.94
CA GLN A 86 -10.17 8.67 16.53
C GLN A 86 -8.69 8.53 16.22
N MET A 87 -8.37 7.76 15.19
CA MET A 87 -7.00 7.50 14.74
C MET A 87 -6.80 8.12 13.36
N ALA A 88 -5.70 8.85 13.18
CA ALA A 88 -5.32 9.44 11.91
C ALA A 88 -3.94 8.93 11.50
N ILE A 89 -3.82 8.45 10.26
CA ILE A 89 -2.58 7.96 9.69
C ILE A 89 -2.28 8.73 8.42
N VAL A 90 -1.11 9.36 8.36
CA VAL A 90 -0.57 9.98 7.15
C VAL A 90 0.67 9.21 6.73
N ARG A 91 0.73 8.80 5.46
CA ARG A 91 1.91 8.13 4.91
C ARG A 91 2.76 9.12 4.11
N LEU A 92 3.98 9.36 4.56
CA LEU A 92 4.98 10.18 3.86
C LEU A 92 5.96 9.27 3.09
N GLY A 93 5.67 9.12 1.81
CA GLY A 93 6.39 8.26 0.88
C GLY A 93 7.06 9.00 -0.27
N THR A 94 7.70 8.22 -1.13
CA THR A 94 8.13 8.63 -2.47
C THR A 94 7.20 7.96 -3.47
N CYS A 95 6.95 8.61 -4.62
CA CYS A 95 6.13 8.05 -5.68
C CYS A 95 6.63 8.49 -7.06
N GLY A 96 6.25 7.74 -8.08
CA GLY A 96 6.28 8.21 -9.46
C GLY A 96 4.99 8.96 -9.79
N ALA A 97 5.03 9.78 -10.83
CA ALA A 97 3.86 10.51 -11.33
C ALA A 97 3.67 10.21 -12.82
N VAL A 98 2.46 9.78 -13.19
CA VAL A 98 2.11 9.44 -14.58
C VAL A 98 1.52 10.65 -15.32
N GLN A 99 0.83 11.53 -14.59
CA GLN A 99 0.08 12.65 -15.18
C GLN A 99 0.84 13.98 -15.05
N ARG A 100 0.93 14.73 -16.15
CA ARG A 100 1.38 16.14 -16.16
C ARG A 100 0.33 17.01 -15.45
N PRO A 101 0.71 18.06 -14.69
CA PRO A 101 1.99 18.78 -14.75
C PRO A 101 3.04 18.36 -13.70
N ALA A 102 2.91 17.22 -13.03
CA ALA A 102 3.82 16.82 -11.95
C ALA A 102 5.30 16.79 -12.42
N LYS A 103 6.18 17.41 -11.63
CA LYS A 103 7.63 17.50 -11.83
C LYS A 103 8.37 16.77 -10.72
N LEU A 104 9.65 16.48 -10.98
CA LEU A 104 10.52 15.89 -9.96
C LEU A 104 10.62 16.79 -8.73
N GLY A 105 10.37 16.20 -7.56
CA GLY A 105 10.38 16.89 -6.28
C GLY A 105 9.09 17.64 -5.95
N ASP A 106 8.02 17.50 -6.75
CA ASP A 106 6.69 17.97 -6.34
C ASP A 106 6.11 17.10 -5.22
N LEU A 107 5.21 17.69 -4.43
CA LEU A 107 4.49 16.99 -3.38
C LEU A 107 3.11 16.56 -3.90
N LEU A 108 2.94 15.24 -4.04
CA LEU A 108 1.69 14.65 -4.50
C LEU A 108 0.81 14.26 -3.32
N ILE A 109 -0.44 14.69 -3.36
CA ILE A 109 -1.44 14.40 -2.33
C ILE A 109 -2.56 13.59 -2.97
N ALA A 110 -2.80 12.41 -2.41
CA ALA A 110 -3.83 11.46 -2.84
C ALA A 110 -5.24 11.92 -2.44
N SER A 111 -5.64 13.15 -2.78
CA SER A 111 -6.90 13.75 -2.37
C SER A 111 -8.12 13.12 -3.03
N HIS A 112 -7.98 12.52 -4.22
CA HIS A 112 -9.08 11.83 -4.92
C HIS A 112 -9.23 10.38 -4.47
N GLY A 113 -8.39 9.91 -3.54
CA GLY A 113 -8.38 8.55 -3.03
C GLY A 113 -7.24 7.70 -3.58
N SER A 114 -7.41 6.38 -3.47
CA SER A 114 -6.43 5.40 -3.93
C SER A 114 -7.08 4.20 -4.59
N ILE A 115 -6.40 3.64 -5.59
CA ILE A 115 -6.66 2.32 -6.15
C ILE A 115 -5.49 1.39 -5.83
N ALA A 116 -5.72 0.09 -5.90
CA ALA A 116 -4.68 -0.94 -5.83
C ALA A 116 -4.56 -1.66 -7.17
N ILE A 117 -3.33 -1.87 -7.64
CA ILE A 117 -3.00 -2.64 -8.83
C ILE A 117 -2.31 -3.92 -8.38
N ARG A 118 -2.86 -5.07 -8.76
CA ARG A 118 -2.28 -6.39 -8.45
C ARG A 118 -2.02 -7.19 -9.71
N ARG A 119 -0.83 -7.79 -9.81
CA ARG A 119 -0.52 -8.72 -10.89
C ARG A 119 -1.20 -10.05 -10.64
N ASP A 120 -1.72 -10.65 -11.69
CA ASP A 120 -2.04 -12.06 -11.71
C ASP A 120 -0.76 -12.88 -12.02
N PRO A 121 -0.19 -13.62 -11.05
CA PRO A 121 1.08 -14.33 -11.26
C PRO A 121 0.97 -15.46 -12.30
N ASP A 122 -0.23 -15.99 -12.55
CA ASP A 122 -0.43 -17.14 -13.44
C ASP A 122 -0.74 -16.72 -14.89
N TYR A 123 -0.97 -15.43 -15.14
CA TYR A 123 -1.55 -14.96 -16.40
C TYR A 123 -0.74 -15.38 -17.64
N TRP A 124 0.58 -15.19 -17.61
CA TRP A 124 1.45 -15.48 -18.76
C TRP A 124 1.66 -16.98 -18.95
N THR A 125 1.79 -17.75 -17.86
CA THR A 125 1.93 -19.21 -17.93
C THR A 125 0.68 -19.88 -18.52
N LEU A 126 -0.50 -19.38 -18.15
CA LEU A 126 -1.76 -19.88 -18.69
C LEU A 126 -1.99 -19.47 -20.15
N LEU A 127 -1.48 -18.30 -20.56
CA LEU A 127 -1.55 -17.84 -21.94
C LEU A 127 -0.70 -18.71 -22.88
N GLU A 128 0.53 -19.05 -22.48
CA GLU A 128 1.41 -19.94 -23.24
C GLU A 128 0.79 -21.34 -23.39
N THR A 129 0.28 -21.89 -22.28
CA THR A 129 -0.35 -23.22 -22.27
C THR A 129 -1.59 -23.29 -23.18
N ALA A 130 -2.35 -22.18 -23.30
CA ALA A 130 -3.50 -22.10 -24.20
C ALA A 130 -3.10 -22.03 -25.68
N ASN A 131 -1.96 -21.39 -26.00
CA ASN A 131 -1.45 -21.25 -27.36
C ASN A 131 -0.74 -22.52 -27.87
N ASP A 132 -0.17 -23.33 -26.97
CA ASP A 132 0.54 -24.58 -27.32
C ASP A 132 -0.40 -25.80 -27.50
N GLN A 133 -1.72 -25.65 -27.33
CA GLN A 133 -2.66 -26.73 -27.65
C GLN A 133 -2.75 -26.92 -29.17
N PRO A 134 -2.47 -28.13 -29.71
CA PRO A 134 -2.60 -28.36 -31.14
C PRO A 134 -4.05 -28.13 -31.56
N SER A 135 -4.25 -27.27 -32.56
CA SER A 135 -5.55 -27.12 -33.22
C SER A 135 -5.90 -28.44 -33.91
N CYS A 136 -6.62 -29.32 -33.21
CA CYS A 136 -7.20 -30.52 -33.82
C CYS A 136 -8.37 -30.10 -34.72
N SER A 137 -8.09 -29.42 -35.83
CA SER A 137 -8.99 -29.37 -36.98
C SER A 137 -8.84 -30.67 -37.76
N GLY A 138 -9.48 -31.74 -37.27
CA GLY A 138 -9.54 -33.03 -37.92
C GLY A 138 -10.48 -32.99 -39.12
N ASN A 139 -9.92 -33.09 -40.32
CA ASN A 139 -10.63 -33.58 -41.49
C ASN A 139 -10.28 -35.08 -41.61
N GLY A 140 -11.22 -36.00 -41.37
CA GLY A 140 -10.98 -37.43 -41.60
C GLY A 140 -11.78 -38.39 -40.72
N ASN A 141 -12.60 -39.21 -41.38
CA ASN A 141 -13.36 -40.35 -40.89
C ASN A 141 -12.56 -41.35 -40.03
N GLY A 142 -13.25 -41.99 -39.07
CA GLY A 142 -13.02 -43.42 -38.80
C GLY A 142 -12.75 -43.83 -37.36
N SER A 143 -13.71 -44.59 -36.82
CA SER A 143 -13.58 -45.71 -35.86
C SER A 143 -13.33 -45.42 -34.37
N SER A 144 -14.32 -45.87 -33.61
CA SER A 144 -14.45 -45.94 -32.16
C SER A 144 -13.34 -46.78 -31.51
N SER A 145 -12.70 -46.25 -30.46
CA SER A 145 -12.11 -47.07 -29.41
C SER A 145 -12.28 -46.40 -28.05
N ASN A 146 -12.77 -47.21 -27.11
CA ASN A 146 -13.21 -46.84 -25.78
C ASN A 146 -11.98 -46.72 -24.88
N GLY A 147 -11.66 -45.50 -24.40
CA GLY A 147 -10.54 -45.23 -23.50
C GLY A 147 -10.99 -44.30 -22.39
N ASN A 148 -11.08 -44.86 -21.18
CA ASN A 148 -11.45 -44.16 -19.95
C ASN A 148 -10.36 -43.12 -19.60
N GLY A 149 -10.54 -41.87 -20.01
CA GLY A 149 -9.61 -40.76 -19.80
C GLY A 149 -10.30 -39.60 -19.10
N GLY A 150 -9.73 -39.17 -17.97
CA GLY A 150 -10.31 -38.19 -17.05
C GLY A 150 -10.91 -36.96 -17.71
N SER A 151 -12.20 -36.75 -17.44
CA SER A 151 -12.87 -35.47 -17.59
C SER A 151 -12.25 -34.46 -16.60
N SER A 152 -11.62 -33.38 -17.08
CA SER A 152 -11.50 -32.11 -16.32
C SER A 152 -10.77 -30.94 -17.01
N ASN A 153 -10.28 -31.03 -18.26
CA ASN A 153 -9.52 -29.91 -18.85
C ASN A 153 -10.32 -28.89 -19.70
N GLY A 154 -11.66 -28.96 -19.72
CA GLY A 154 -12.48 -27.97 -20.43
C GLY A 154 -12.63 -26.63 -19.70
N ASN A 155 -12.53 -26.62 -18.36
CA ASN A 155 -12.86 -25.45 -17.54
C ASN A 155 -11.68 -24.48 -17.34
N GLY A 156 -10.43 -24.96 -17.43
CA GLY A 156 -9.24 -24.12 -17.22
C GLY A 156 -8.93 -23.17 -18.38
N ILE A 157 -9.21 -23.61 -19.61
CA ILE A 157 -8.87 -22.87 -20.83
C ILE A 157 -9.88 -21.75 -21.09
N ALA A 158 -11.17 -22.00 -20.89
CA ALA A 158 -12.21 -20.97 -20.98
C ALA A 158 -12.05 -19.87 -19.92
N ALA A 159 -11.52 -20.21 -18.74
CA ALA A 159 -11.20 -19.24 -17.69
C ALA A 159 -9.97 -18.38 -18.04
N ALA A 160 -8.97 -18.91 -18.75
CA ALA A 160 -7.77 -18.17 -19.15
C ALA A 160 -8.06 -17.01 -20.10
N ALA A 161 -9.01 -17.17 -21.04
CA ALA A 161 -9.36 -16.17 -22.05
C ALA A 161 -10.01 -14.88 -21.49
N GLN A 162 -10.51 -14.90 -20.25
CA GLN A 162 -11.15 -13.74 -19.60
C GLN A 162 -10.30 -13.09 -18.51
N ARG A 163 -9.13 -13.67 -18.18
CA ARG A 163 -8.24 -13.08 -17.16
C ARG A 163 -7.62 -11.80 -17.71
N LYS A 164 -7.33 -10.87 -16.80
CA LYS A 164 -6.52 -9.69 -17.10
C LYS A 164 -5.19 -9.84 -16.39
N PRO A 165 -4.06 -9.41 -17.00
CA PRO A 165 -2.75 -9.51 -16.37
C PRO A 165 -2.67 -8.72 -15.06
N TYR A 166 -3.51 -7.68 -14.94
CA TYR A 166 -3.59 -6.82 -13.76
C TYR A 166 -5.04 -6.62 -13.34
N ALA A 167 -5.29 -6.79 -12.04
CA ALA A 167 -6.53 -6.41 -11.40
C ALA A 167 -6.37 -5.00 -10.79
N VAL A 168 -7.30 -4.11 -11.12
CA VAL A 168 -7.40 -2.77 -10.53
C VAL A 168 -8.59 -2.75 -9.58
N SER A 169 -8.37 -2.34 -8.33
CA SER A 169 -9.46 -2.24 -7.35
C SER A 169 -10.41 -1.10 -7.68
N LEU A 170 -11.61 -1.14 -7.08
CA LEU A 170 -12.43 0.05 -6.97
C LEU A 170 -11.68 1.15 -6.20
N PRO A 171 -11.93 2.43 -6.52
CA PRO A 171 -11.30 3.54 -5.80
C PRO A 171 -11.80 3.59 -4.36
N VAL A 172 -10.86 3.79 -3.44
CA VAL A 172 -11.13 4.07 -2.03
C VAL A 172 -10.96 5.58 -1.82
N PRO A 173 -12.02 6.31 -1.41
CA PRO A 173 -11.93 7.75 -1.26
C PRO A 173 -10.98 8.13 -0.12
N ALA A 174 -10.29 9.26 -0.28
CA ALA A 174 -9.51 9.84 0.80
C ALA A 174 -10.43 10.48 1.85
N HIS A 175 -9.96 10.58 3.09
CA HIS A 175 -10.68 11.29 4.14
C HIS A 175 -10.65 12.80 3.87
N ALA A 176 -11.77 13.36 3.42
CA ALA A 176 -11.85 14.73 2.87
C ALA A 176 -11.23 15.82 3.77
N GLN A 177 -11.49 15.78 5.08
CA GLN A 177 -10.92 16.76 6.02
C GLN A 177 -9.39 16.63 6.12
N LEU A 178 -8.85 15.40 6.12
CA LEU A 178 -7.42 15.17 6.32
C LEU A 178 -6.65 15.49 5.05
N SER A 179 -7.19 15.12 3.88
CA SER A 179 -6.59 15.50 2.59
C SER A 179 -6.67 17.00 2.34
N GLY A 180 -7.75 17.68 2.77
CA GLY A 180 -7.87 19.14 2.72
C GLY A 180 -6.80 19.84 3.54
N ILE A 181 -6.69 19.50 4.83
CA ILE A 181 -5.64 20.04 5.71
C ILE A 181 -4.25 19.78 5.13
N LEU A 182 -3.99 18.56 4.64
CA LEU A 182 -2.68 18.24 4.06
C LEU A 182 -2.38 19.06 2.81
N ALA A 183 -3.37 19.35 1.97
CA ALA A 183 -3.23 20.17 0.78
C ALA A 183 -2.94 21.64 1.12
N GLU A 184 -3.65 22.20 2.08
CA GLU A 184 -3.44 23.56 2.57
C GLU A 184 -2.04 23.72 3.18
N GLU A 185 -1.66 22.79 4.07
CA GLU A 185 -0.38 22.79 4.77
C GLU A 185 0.81 22.58 3.81
N ALA A 186 0.66 21.66 2.86
CA ALA A 186 1.64 21.45 1.80
C ALA A 186 1.82 22.71 0.94
N THR A 187 0.71 23.32 0.52
CA THR A 187 0.72 24.54 -0.29
C THR A 187 1.42 25.67 0.43
N ARG A 188 1.17 25.83 1.74
CA ARG A 188 1.86 26.81 2.58
C ARG A 188 3.36 26.53 2.69
N ALA A 189 3.77 25.26 2.74
CA ALA A 189 5.16 24.88 2.94
C ALA A 189 6.01 24.96 1.67
N VAL A 190 5.47 24.58 0.51
CA VAL A 190 6.26 24.43 -0.73
C VAL A 190 5.76 25.24 -1.92
N GLY A 191 4.66 25.99 -1.78
CA GLY A 191 4.03 26.73 -2.87
C GLY A 191 2.99 25.89 -3.64
N ALA A 192 1.93 26.54 -4.11
CA ALA A 192 0.82 25.87 -4.82
C ALA A 192 1.27 25.22 -6.13
N GLU A 193 2.29 25.76 -6.78
CA GLU A 193 2.86 25.28 -8.03
C GLU A 193 3.64 23.96 -7.87
N ARG A 194 3.99 23.58 -6.64
CA ARG A 194 4.71 22.36 -6.29
C ARG A 194 3.81 21.29 -5.66
N VAL A 195 2.50 21.56 -5.51
CA VAL A 195 1.53 20.64 -4.94
C VAL A 195 0.60 20.11 -6.02
N VAL A 196 0.50 18.79 -6.14
CA VAL A 196 -0.37 18.14 -7.11
C VAL A 196 -1.38 17.27 -6.37
N LEU A 197 -2.66 17.52 -6.62
CA LEU A 197 -3.78 16.77 -6.07
C LEU A 197 -4.22 15.69 -7.07
N GLY A 198 -4.47 14.47 -6.61
CA GLY A 198 -4.88 13.41 -7.52
C GLY A 198 -5.24 12.07 -6.88
N LEU A 199 -5.34 11.06 -7.74
CA LEU A 199 -5.58 9.66 -7.38
C LEU A 199 -4.23 8.94 -7.23
N ASN A 200 -4.06 8.21 -6.13
CA ASN A 200 -2.88 7.36 -5.94
C ASN A 200 -3.13 5.93 -6.44
N ALA A 201 -2.19 5.38 -7.21
CA ALA A 201 -2.22 3.98 -7.61
C ALA A 201 -1.16 3.18 -6.82
N SER A 202 -1.60 2.26 -5.97
CA SER A 202 -0.71 1.43 -5.16
C SER A 202 -0.51 0.07 -5.82
N ALA A 203 0.69 -0.15 -6.37
CA ALA A 203 1.06 -1.41 -7.01
C ALA A 203 1.62 -2.43 -6.00
N ASP A 204 1.38 -3.71 -6.25
CA ASP A 204 1.93 -4.83 -5.47
C ASP A 204 3.39 -5.16 -5.81
N SER A 205 3.91 -4.63 -6.92
CA SER A 205 5.29 -4.76 -7.37
C SER A 205 5.81 -3.41 -7.85
N PHE A 206 7.11 -3.17 -7.66
CA PHE A 206 7.77 -1.97 -8.18
C PHE A 206 7.98 -2.02 -9.70
N TYR A 207 8.14 -3.20 -10.28
CA TYR A 207 8.56 -3.33 -11.68
C TYR A 207 7.42 -3.66 -12.63
N SER A 208 6.67 -4.71 -12.36
CA SER A 208 5.66 -5.17 -13.33
C SER A 208 4.35 -4.45 -13.27
N SER A 209 4.03 -3.88 -12.11
CA SER A 209 2.69 -3.40 -11.78
C SER A 209 2.64 -1.88 -11.74
N GLN A 210 3.77 -1.23 -12.05
CA GLN A 210 3.96 0.21 -12.23
C GLN A 210 4.35 0.45 -13.68
#